data_AF-A0A7Y3BVA3-F1
#
_entry.id   AF-A0A7Y3BVA3-F1
#
_cell.length_a   1.000
_cell.length_b   1.000
_cell.length_c   1.000
_cell.angle_alpha   90.00
_cell.angle_beta   90.00
_cell.angle_gamma   90.00
#
_symmetry.space_group_name_H-M   'P 1'
#
loop_
_entity.id
_entity.type
_entity.pdbx_description
1 polymer ?
#
loop_
_entity_poly.entity_id
_entity_poly.type
_entity_poly.pdbx_seq_one_letter_code
_entity_poly.pdbx_strand_id
1 'polypeptide(L)'
;MLREHRGDGHIFALQVHDLDAKECLIFRRPDAETSERYRRSRGWQEDEWAEARERLVERGYIHGSHITEQGHEVLESVESMTDQLALGPWAALGDEELDRFASLMRPMNEAAQQVVETTPLGSAMMRR
;
A
#
# COMPACT_ATOMS: atom_id res chain seq x y z
N MET A 1 13.03 10.01 -6.21
CA MET A 1 13.73 8.82 -6.75
C MET A 1 13.40 7.52 -6.02
N LEU A 2 13.96 7.16 -4.85
CA LEU A 2 13.69 5.82 -4.26
C LEU A 2 12.21 5.53 -3.94
N ARG A 3 11.50 6.53 -3.39
CA ARG A 3 10.05 6.43 -3.14
C ARG A 3 9.23 6.30 -4.43
N GLU A 4 9.67 6.91 -5.52
CA GLU A 4 9.01 6.80 -6.83
C GLU A 4 9.31 5.43 -7.45
N HIS A 5 10.55 4.97 -7.41
CA HIS A 5 10.96 3.64 -7.88
C HIS A 5 10.17 2.51 -7.20
N ARG A 6 10.03 2.55 -5.87
CA ARG A 6 9.16 1.59 -5.15
C ARG A 6 7.69 1.76 -5.55
N GLY A 7 7.25 2.99 -5.78
CA GLY A 7 5.88 3.29 -6.23
C GLY A 7 5.56 2.68 -7.59
N ASP A 8 6.47 2.79 -8.55
CA ASP A 8 6.33 2.19 -9.88
C ASP A 8 6.31 0.67 -9.79
N GLY A 9 7.19 0.08 -8.96
CA GLY A 9 7.17 -1.35 -8.66
C GLY A 9 5.85 -1.81 -8.02
N HIS A 10 5.24 -0.99 -7.16
CA HIS A 10 3.94 -1.29 -6.56
C HIS A 10 2.81 -1.27 -7.58
N ILE A 11 2.81 -0.29 -8.49
CA ILE A 11 1.82 -0.23 -9.59
C ILE A 11 1.96 -1.48 -10.47
N PHE A 12 3.18 -1.89 -10.79
CA PHE A 12 3.43 -3.12 -11.55
C PHE A 12 2.92 -4.36 -10.80
N ALA A 13 3.21 -4.48 -9.51
CA ALA A 13 2.74 -5.61 -8.70
C ALA A 13 1.20 -5.69 -8.69
N LEU A 14 0.49 -4.56 -8.52
CA LEU A 14 -0.97 -4.53 -8.60
C LEU A 14 -1.50 -5.02 -9.96
N GLN A 15 -0.85 -4.62 -11.06
CA GLN A 15 -1.22 -5.06 -12.41
C GLN A 15 -1.01 -6.56 -12.61
N VAL A 16 0.05 -7.15 -12.06
CA VAL A 16 0.29 -8.61 -12.13
C VAL A 16 -0.82 -9.40 -11.43
N HIS A 17 -1.46 -8.83 -10.42
CA HIS A 17 -2.59 -9.42 -9.71
C HIS A 17 -3.96 -9.01 -10.29
N ASP A 18 -3.99 -8.40 -11.48
CA ASP A 18 -5.21 -7.91 -12.13
C ASP A 18 -6.06 -7.00 -11.21
N LEU A 19 -5.39 -6.16 -10.42
CA LEU A 19 -6.02 -5.17 -9.56
C LEU A 19 -5.96 -3.79 -10.20
N ASP A 20 -7.12 -3.22 -10.48
CA ASP A 20 -7.20 -1.84 -10.94
C ASP A 20 -7.10 -0.82 -9.78
N ALA A 21 -7.02 0.47 -10.11
CA ALA A 21 -6.86 1.54 -9.13
C ALA A 21 -8.03 1.65 -8.13
N LYS A 22 -9.27 1.34 -8.53
CA LYS A 22 -10.44 1.34 -7.65
C LYS A 22 -10.41 0.13 -6.73
N GLU A 23 -10.17 -1.04 -7.32
CA GLU A 23 -10.06 -2.30 -6.60
C GLU A 23 -8.98 -2.23 -5.53
N CYS A 24 -7.79 -1.73 -5.85
CA CYS A 24 -6.72 -1.54 -4.87
C CYS A 24 -7.15 -0.71 -3.65
N LEU A 25 -7.90 0.38 -3.85
CA LEU A 25 -8.33 1.25 -2.75
C LEU A 25 -9.44 0.62 -1.91
N ILE A 26 -10.42 -0.04 -2.56
CA ILE A 26 -11.48 -0.80 -1.87
C ILE A 26 -10.86 -1.94 -1.07
N PHE A 27 -9.97 -2.70 -1.68
CA PHE A 27 -9.40 -3.92 -1.12
C PHE A 27 -8.53 -3.61 0.11
N ARG A 28 -7.77 -2.51 0.10
CA ARG A 28 -6.94 -2.07 1.24
C ARG A 28 -7.80 -1.58 2.43
N ARG A 29 -8.98 -1.01 2.16
CA ARG A 29 -9.88 -0.41 3.15
C ARG A 29 -11.36 -0.63 2.75
N PRO A 30 -11.88 -1.86 2.93
CA PRO A 30 -13.24 -2.21 2.48
C PRO A 30 -14.34 -1.60 3.36
N ASP A 31 -14.00 -0.81 4.38
CA ASP A 31 -14.96 -0.04 5.15
C ASP A 31 -15.59 1.07 4.30
N ALA A 32 -16.89 1.26 4.46
CA ALA A 32 -17.69 2.12 3.59
C ALA A 32 -17.28 3.60 3.68
N GLU A 33 -16.96 4.09 4.88
CA GLU A 33 -16.62 5.50 5.10
C GLU A 33 -15.30 5.87 4.40
N THR A 34 -14.26 5.06 4.58
CA THR A 34 -12.96 5.29 3.96
C THR A 34 -13.04 5.11 2.45
N SER A 35 -13.76 4.07 1.99
CA SER A 35 -14.01 3.82 0.57
C SER A 35 -14.68 5.01 -0.13
N GLU A 36 -15.74 5.58 0.46
CA GLU A 36 -16.46 6.72 -0.12
C GLU A 36 -15.59 7.99 -0.16
N ARG A 37 -14.76 8.22 0.87
CA ARG A 37 -13.80 9.33 0.87
C ARG A 37 -12.83 9.22 -0.30
N TYR A 38 -12.28 8.03 -0.56
CA TYR A 38 -11.36 7.80 -1.67
C TYR A 38 -12.03 8.01 -3.02
N ARG A 39 -13.21 7.44 -3.23
CA ARG A 39 -13.99 7.61 -4.47
C ARG A 39 -14.20 9.08 -4.81
N ARG A 40 -14.74 9.86 -3.86
CA ARG A 40 -14.99 11.31 -4.04
C ARG A 40 -13.71 12.08 -4.33
N SER A 41 -12.62 11.79 -3.61
CA SER A 41 -11.35 12.49 -3.79
C SER A 41 -10.74 12.32 -5.19
N ARG A 42 -11.16 11.28 -5.93
CA ARG A 42 -10.67 10.96 -7.28
C ARG A 42 -11.71 11.20 -8.37
N GLY A 43 -12.90 11.69 -8.03
CA GLY A 43 -13.95 12.02 -8.99
C GLY A 43 -14.56 10.81 -9.70
N TRP A 44 -14.44 9.60 -9.13
CA TRP A 44 -15.02 8.39 -9.70
C TRP A 44 -16.53 8.33 -9.47
N GLN A 45 -17.25 7.78 -10.44
CA GLN A 45 -18.70 7.61 -10.31
C GLN A 45 -19.03 6.48 -9.33
N GLU A 46 -20.23 6.52 -8.78
CA GLU A 46 -20.71 5.51 -7.82
C GLU A 46 -20.79 4.12 -8.48
N ASP A 47 -21.34 4.06 -9.69
CA ASP A 47 -21.49 2.80 -10.44
C ASP A 47 -20.13 2.13 -10.73
N GLU A 48 -19.13 2.90 -11.21
CA GLU A 48 -17.77 2.38 -11.47
C GLU A 48 -17.11 1.82 -10.20
N TRP A 49 -17.42 2.39 -9.04
CA TRP A 49 -16.90 1.96 -7.75
C TRP A 49 -17.62 0.70 -7.24
N ALA A 50 -18.94 0.64 -7.42
CA ALA A 50 -19.76 -0.52 -7.08
C ALA A 50 -19.32 -1.74 -7.92
N GLU A 51 -19.14 -1.57 -9.22
CA GLU A 51 -18.65 -2.62 -10.13
C GLU A 51 -17.27 -3.15 -9.69
N ALA A 52 -16.35 -2.27 -9.29
CA ALA A 52 -15.04 -2.67 -8.77
C ALA A 52 -15.16 -3.49 -7.48
N ARG A 53 -16.08 -3.10 -6.59
CA ARG A 53 -16.35 -3.83 -5.35
C ARG A 53 -16.94 -5.20 -5.63
N GLU A 54 -17.87 -5.30 -6.59
CA GLU A 54 -18.48 -6.57 -6.99
C GLU A 54 -17.44 -7.54 -7.54
N ARG A 55 -16.54 -7.10 -8.41
CA ARG A 55 -15.42 -7.93 -8.89
C ARG A 55 -14.55 -8.50 -7.77
N LEU A 56 -14.28 -7.72 -6.71
CA LEU A 56 -13.54 -8.21 -5.54
C LEU A 56 -14.32 -9.24 -4.72
N VAL A 57 -15.65 -9.08 -4.61
CA VAL A 57 -16.54 -10.05 -3.95
C VAL A 57 -16.61 -11.34 -4.76
N GLU A 58 -16.77 -11.25 -6.08
CA GLU A 58 -16.83 -12.40 -7.00
C GLU A 58 -15.54 -13.21 -6.98
N ARG A 59 -14.38 -12.54 -6.87
CA ARG A 59 -13.08 -13.20 -6.69
C ARG A 59 -12.87 -13.79 -5.29
N GLY A 60 -13.79 -13.54 -4.36
CA GLY A 60 -13.70 -14.01 -2.98
C GLY A 60 -12.67 -13.27 -2.13
N TYR A 61 -12.21 -12.08 -2.55
CA TYR A 61 -11.16 -11.32 -1.87
C TYR A 61 -11.69 -10.48 -0.69
N ILE A 62 -12.95 -10.09 -0.76
CA ILE A 62 -13.63 -9.34 0.31
C ILE A 62 -15.03 -9.93 0.57
N HIS A 63 -15.50 -9.76 1.81
CA HIS A 63 -16.87 -10.06 2.20
C HIS A 63 -17.40 -8.96 3.11
N GLY A 64 -18.40 -8.22 2.62
CA GLY A 64 -18.91 -7.03 3.34
C GLY A 64 -17.82 -5.97 3.46
N SER A 65 -17.45 -5.64 4.70
CA SER A 65 -16.38 -4.70 5.04
C SER A 65 -15.09 -5.40 5.49
N HIS A 66 -14.91 -6.68 5.17
CA HIS A 66 -13.77 -7.48 5.61
C HIS A 66 -12.99 -8.02 4.40
N ILE A 67 -11.68 -8.10 4.56
CA ILE A 67 -10.81 -8.84 3.65
C ILE A 67 -10.87 -10.32 4.05
N THR A 68 -10.98 -11.20 3.07
CA THR A 68 -10.96 -12.66 3.31
C THR A 68 -9.52 -13.14 3.50
N GLU A 69 -9.34 -14.39 3.92
CA GLU A 69 -8.00 -15.00 4.00
C GLU A 69 -7.29 -15.01 2.64
N GLN A 70 -7.97 -15.46 1.58
CA GLN A 70 -7.48 -15.37 0.20
C GLN A 70 -7.15 -13.92 -0.19
N GLY A 71 -7.95 -12.96 0.27
CA GLY A 71 -7.68 -11.55 0.02
C GLY A 71 -6.38 -11.06 0.67
N HIS A 72 -6.10 -11.52 1.90
CA HIS A 72 -4.85 -11.25 2.59
C HIS A 72 -3.64 -11.86 1.87
N GLU A 73 -3.75 -13.09 1.38
CA GLU A 73 -2.69 -13.74 0.59
C GLU A 73 -2.33 -12.94 -0.67
N VAL A 74 -3.34 -12.42 -1.38
CA VAL A 74 -3.11 -11.56 -2.56
C VAL A 74 -2.40 -10.26 -2.17
N LEU A 75 -2.84 -9.60 -1.10
CA LEU A 75 -2.19 -8.38 -0.63
C LEU A 75 -0.75 -8.61 -0.17
N GLU A 76 -0.48 -9.73 0.50
CA GLU A 76 0.88 -10.12 0.88
C GLU A 76 1.74 -10.38 -0.36
N SER A 77 1.21 -11.04 -1.37
CA SER A 77 1.92 -11.29 -2.63
C SER A 77 2.26 -9.98 -3.37
N VAL A 78 1.32 -9.03 -3.43
CA VAL A 78 1.55 -7.69 -4.00
C VAL A 78 2.68 -6.97 -3.26
N GLU A 79 2.67 -6.94 -1.92
CA GLU A 79 3.71 -6.25 -1.14
C GLU A 79 5.06 -6.97 -1.25
N SER A 80 5.08 -8.30 -1.25
CA SER A 80 6.31 -9.09 -1.45
C SER A 80 6.96 -8.79 -2.79
N MET A 81 6.18 -8.76 -3.88
CA MET A 81 6.67 -8.39 -5.21
C MET A 81 7.13 -6.93 -5.25
N THR A 82 6.37 -6.02 -4.61
CA THR A 82 6.74 -4.60 -4.50
C THR A 82 8.12 -4.45 -3.85
N ASP A 83 8.36 -5.15 -2.74
CA ASP A 83 9.62 -5.10 -2.02
C ASP A 83 10.76 -5.71 -2.84
N GLN A 84 10.53 -6.85 -3.51
CA GLN A 84 11.52 -7.45 -4.42
C GLN A 84 11.93 -6.50 -5.55
N LEU A 85 10.98 -5.83 -6.19
CA LEU A 85 11.25 -4.84 -7.25
C LEU A 85 11.96 -3.59 -6.73
N ALA A 86 11.77 -3.26 -5.45
CA ALA A 86 12.42 -2.14 -4.80
C ALA A 86 13.86 -2.44 -4.34
N LEU A 87 14.31 -3.71 -4.33
CA LEU A 87 15.63 -4.08 -3.82
C LEU A 87 16.80 -3.58 -4.68
N GLY A 88 16.61 -3.43 -5.99
CA GLY A 88 17.71 -3.15 -6.93
C GLY A 88 18.66 -2.02 -6.51
N PRO A 89 18.15 -0.82 -6.16
CA PRO A 89 19.00 0.28 -5.67
C PRO A 89 19.75 -0.02 -4.37
N TRP A 90 19.17 -0.82 -3.47
CA TRP A 90 19.78 -1.18 -2.19
C TRP A 90 20.85 -2.26 -2.34
N ALA A 91 20.62 -3.23 -3.24
CA ALA A 91 21.56 -4.30 -3.54
C ALA A 91 22.88 -3.82 -4.15
N ALA A 92 22.92 -2.58 -4.66
CA ALA A 92 24.12 -1.94 -5.16
C ALA A 92 25.01 -1.33 -4.07
N LEU A 93 24.53 -1.22 -2.82
CA LEU A 93 25.26 -0.65 -1.70
C LEU A 93 25.92 -1.74 -0.85
N GLY A 94 27.13 -1.49 -0.38
CA GLY A 94 27.80 -2.33 0.62
C GLY A 94 27.35 -2.02 2.06
N ASP A 95 27.74 -2.88 3.00
CA ASP A 95 27.34 -2.76 4.42
C ASP A 95 27.70 -1.39 5.04
N GLU A 96 28.90 -0.86 4.76
CA GLU A 96 29.33 0.44 5.28
C GLU A 96 28.48 1.60 4.74
N GLU A 97 28.06 1.53 3.48
CA GLU A 97 27.21 2.54 2.84
C GLU A 97 25.79 2.50 3.39
N LEU A 98 25.27 1.29 3.64
CA LEU A 98 23.98 1.07 4.29
C LEU A 98 23.98 1.57 5.74
N ASP A 99 25.04 1.29 6.51
CA ASP A 99 25.19 1.78 7.88
C ASP A 99 25.25 3.30 7.92
N ARG A 100 26.02 3.90 7.02
CA ARG A 100 26.09 5.35 6.89
C ARG A 100 24.73 5.93 6.52
N PHE A 101 24.03 5.35 5.54
CA PHE A 101 22.68 5.78 5.17
C PHE A 101 21.73 5.72 6.37
N ALA A 102 21.72 4.61 7.10
CA ALA A 102 20.89 4.43 8.29
C ALA A 102 21.22 5.46 9.38
N SER A 103 22.50 5.75 9.62
CA SER A 103 22.93 6.76 10.60
C SER A 103 22.45 8.17 10.26
N LEU A 104 22.37 8.51 8.97
CA LEU A 104 21.93 9.81 8.50
C LEU A 104 20.40 9.94 8.53
N MET A 105 19.68 8.87 8.15
CA MET A 105 18.21 8.90 8.08
C MET A 105 17.52 8.74 9.43
N ARG A 106 18.12 8.00 10.37
CA ARG A 106 17.49 7.68 11.67
C ARG A 106 17.07 8.93 12.46
N PRO A 107 17.92 9.96 12.67
CA PRO A 107 17.51 11.15 13.40
C PRO A 107 16.38 11.92 12.73
N MET A 108 16.37 11.96 11.39
CA MET A 108 15.29 12.62 10.63
C MET A 108 13.96 11.89 10.80
N ASN A 109 13.99 10.55 10.76
CA ASN A 109 12.80 9.72 10.97
C ASN A 109 12.27 9.89 12.41
N GLU A 110 13.14 9.87 13.41
CA GLU A 110 12.77 10.10 14.82
C GLU A 110 12.14 11.48 15.02
N ALA A 111 12.73 12.53 14.45
CA ALA A 111 12.17 13.88 14.50
C ALA A 111 10.79 13.97 13.81
N ALA A 112 10.63 13.33 12.65
CA ALA A 112 9.35 13.32 11.93
C ALA A 112 8.24 12.61 12.74
N GLN A 113 8.57 11.50 13.42
CA GLN A 113 7.64 10.76 14.26
C GLN A 113 7.14 11.56 15.47
N GLN A 114 7.90 12.55 15.95
CA GLN A 114 7.47 13.43 17.05
C GLN A 114 6.41 14.46 16.63
N VAL A 115 6.29 14.74 15.32
CA VAL A 115 5.41 15.80 14.79
C VAL A 115 4.16 15.23 14.11
N VAL A 116 4.22 13.99 13.62
CA VAL A 116 3.13 13.37 12.83
C VAL A 116 2.37 12.36 13.69
N GLU A 117 1.22 12.74 14.25
CA GLU A 117 0.34 11.84 15.01
C GLU A 117 -0.27 10.71 14.15
N THR A 118 -0.45 10.95 12.85
CA THR A 118 -0.94 9.94 11.89
C THR A 118 -0.24 10.09 10.55
N THR A 119 0.35 9.01 10.05
CA THR A 119 0.92 9.03 8.69
C THR A 119 -0.16 8.74 7.64
N PRO A 120 0.01 9.19 6.39
CA PRO A 120 -0.91 8.86 5.28
C PRO A 120 -1.09 7.35 5.01
N LEU A 121 -0.27 6.49 5.62
CA LEU A 121 -0.36 5.03 5.54
C LEU A 121 -1.30 4.43 6.61
N GLY A 122 -1.93 5.26 7.45
CA GLY A 122 -2.68 4.85 8.64
C GLY A 122 -1.80 4.84 9.88
N SER A 123 -2.43 4.92 11.07
CA SER A 123 -1.72 4.86 12.34
C SER A 123 -0.98 3.53 12.46
N ALA A 124 0.34 3.55 12.32
CA ALA A 124 1.15 2.48 12.88
C ALA A 124 0.96 2.58 14.39
N MET A 125 0.20 1.65 14.98
CA MET A 125 0.22 1.44 16.42
C MET A 125 1.66 1.16 16.82
N MET A 126 2.32 2.17 17.38
CA MET A 126 3.58 2.01 18.09
C MET A 126 3.22 1.27 19.38
N ARG A 127 3.59 -0.01 19.48
CA ARG A 127 3.40 -0.78 20.72
C ARG A 127 4.28 -0.18 21.82
N ARG A 128 3.73 -0.22 23.05
CA ARG A 128 4.35 0.18 24.31
C ARG A 128 5.65 -0.55 24.58
#